data_AF-A0A520N1M8-F1
#
_entry.id   AF-A0A520N1M8-F1
#
_cell.length_a   1.000
_cell.length_b   1.000
_cell.length_c   1.000
_cell.angle_alpha   90.00
_cell.angle_beta   90.00
_cell.angle_gamma   90.00
#
_symmetry.space_group_name_H-M   'P 1'
#
loop_
_entity.id
_entity.type
_entity.pdbx_description
1 polymer ?
#
loop_
_entity_poly.entity_id
_entity_poly.type
_entity_poly.pdbx_seq_one_letter_code
_entity_poly.pdbx_strand_id
1 'polypeptide(L)'
;MKKVGIIEGFYGKSYEFSSRYELIKSMSTSELNYYLYAPKEDPFIRNNFDLTPSESWQNELKNFIAEARNYDIDVGVGLTPYKEEHIRKFEKKIESLVILGCNNISLLFDDLEIFDLDKQLYLYGLAKKEFPEITFDFCPSVYCNELIEKDLQHNEYFEKFLQKFPSDGTFYWTGNKVISTNFSEESEDKLVGLNSDHMLLWDNYFTIDSCPKKINLTNFKHLDKNYIAEKNCYFVNMTGMMRTDQLIIALLANLKTGDKEFEEILLEHGLNEDLINMIYLFDPDTRVNLSEKDKKKLHDIMYTWFHPIKNEWYPYLHNLKNWG
;
A
#
# COMPACT_ATOMS: atom_id res chain seq x y z
N MET A 1 0.62 -17.39 -0.01
CA MET A 1 -0.21 -16.16 0.00
C MET A 1 -1.54 -16.36 -0.73
N LYS A 2 -2.66 -16.14 -0.02
CA LYS A 2 -4.06 -16.19 -0.51
C LYS A 2 -4.52 -14.86 -1.11
N LYS A 3 -4.18 -13.72 -0.49
CA LYS A 3 -4.44 -12.38 -1.04
C LYS A 3 -3.11 -11.69 -1.33
N VAL A 4 -2.88 -11.35 -2.59
CA VAL A 4 -1.69 -10.59 -3.00
C VAL A 4 -2.13 -9.48 -3.93
N GLY A 5 -1.67 -8.27 -3.69
CA GLY A 5 -2.27 -7.13 -4.37
C GLY A 5 -1.64 -5.79 -4.05
N ILE A 6 -2.38 -4.74 -4.37
CA ILE A 6 -1.92 -3.36 -4.25
C ILE A 6 -2.83 -2.53 -3.37
N ILE A 7 -2.27 -1.51 -2.75
CA ILE A 7 -2.98 -0.52 -1.94
C ILE A 7 -2.78 0.86 -2.59
N GLU A 8 -3.88 1.55 -2.94
CA GLU A 8 -3.88 2.99 -3.21
C GLU A 8 -4.02 3.70 -1.85
N GLY A 9 -2.94 3.78 -1.06
CA GLY A 9 -2.99 4.25 0.33
C GLY A 9 -1.94 5.31 0.69
N PHE A 10 -1.32 5.91 -0.32
CA PHE A 10 -0.34 6.99 -0.23
C PHE A 10 -1.00 8.38 -0.12
N TYR A 11 -0.25 9.36 0.37
CA TYR A 11 -0.64 10.78 0.35
C TYR A 11 -0.34 11.45 -0.99
N GLY A 12 -1.12 12.48 -1.32
CA GLY A 12 -0.99 13.24 -2.56
C GLY A 12 -2.05 12.90 -3.60
N LYS A 13 -1.79 13.26 -4.86
CA LYS A 13 -2.81 13.17 -5.91
C LYS A 13 -3.27 11.71 -6.12
N SER A 14 -4.53 11.44 -5.81
CA SER A 14 -5.18 10.15 -6.07
C SER A 14 -5.22 9.83 -7.57
N TYR A 15 -5.37 8.55 -7.90
CA TYR A 15 -5.56 8.16 -9.30
C TYR A 15 -6.88 8.69 -9.86
N GLU A 16 -6.91 8.93 -11.15
CA GLU A 16 -8.16 9.01 -11.89
C GLU A 16 -8.70 7.59 -12.10
N PHE A 17 -10.01 7.43 -12.27
CA PHE A 17 -10.60 6.10 -12.51
C PHE A 17 -10.01 5.40 -13.74
N SER A 18 -9.72 6.14 -14.81
CA SER A 18 -9.03 5.58 -16.01
C SER A 18 -7.69 4.93 -15.66
N SER A 19 -6.90 5.54 -14.78
CA SER A 19 -5.65 4.96 -14.29
C SER A 19 -5.91 3.72 -13.45
N ARG A 20 -6.95 3.72 -12.59
CA ARG A 20 -7.33 2.52 -11.82
C ARG A 20 -7.70 1.34 -12.71
N TYR A 21 -8.45 1.58 -13.80
CA TYR A 21 -8.75 0.55 -14.80
C TYR A 21 -7.48 0.00 -15.48
N GLU A 22 -6.50 0.86 -15.79
CA GLU A 22 -5.21 0.40 -16.33
C GLU A 22 -4.41 -0.43 -15.30
N LEU A 23 -4.47 -0.10 -14.02
CA LEU A 23 -3.80 -0.86 -12.95
C LEU A 23 -4.42 -2.25 -12.77
N ILE A 24 -5.75 -2.37 -12.68
CA ILE A 24 -6.40 -3.69 -12.57
C ILE A 24 -6.15 -4.55 -13.81
N LYS A 25 -6.06 -3.94 -15.00
CA LYS A 25 -5.68 -4.65 -16.22
C LYS A 25 -4.23 -5.13 -16.20
N SER A 26 -3.34 -4.38 -15.55
CA SER A 26 -1.94 -4.80 -15.38
C SER A 26 -1.84 -5.96 -14.37
N MET A 27 -2.73 -5.99 -13.38
CA MET A 27 -2.86 -7.10 -12.43
C MET A 27 -3.51 -8.34 -13.05
N SER A 28 -4.46 -8.19 -13.98
CA SER A 28 -5.25 -9.32 -14.50
C SER A 28 -4.47 -10.35 -15.31
N THR A 29 -3.27 -10.02 -15.76
CA THR A 29 -2.34 -10.95 -16.42
C THR A 29 -1.49 -11.73 -15.43
N SER A 30 -1.75 -11.60 -14.14
CA SER A 30 -0.99 -12.21 -13.05
C SER A 30 -1.93 -12.83 -12.02
N GLU A 31 -1.38 -13.55 -11.04
CA GLU A 31 -2.18 -14.11 -9.95
C GLU A 31 -2.35 -13.13 -8.76
N LEU A 32 -2.36 -11.83 -9.04
CA LEU A 32 -2.69 -10.76 -8.10
C LEU A 32 -4.20 -10.56 -8.08
N ASN A 33 -4.78 -10.52 -6.89
CA ASN A 33 -6.23 -10.70 -6.72
C ASN A 33 -6.87 -9.70 -5.74
N TYR A 34 -6.13 -8.67 -5.33
CA TYR A 34 -6.65 -7.69 -4.38
C TYR A 34 -6.23 -6.26 -4.69
N TYR A 35 -7.18 -5.33 -4.61
CA TYR A 35 -6.97 -3.90 -4.73
C TYR A 35 -7.63 -3.21 -3.53
N LEU A 36 -6.87 -2.50 -2.71
CA LEU A 36 -7.44 -1.64 -1.67
C LEU A 36 -7.52 -0.20 -2.15
N TYR A 37 -8.75 0.30 -2.35
CA TYR A 37 -9.03 1.71 -2.56
C TYR A 37 -9.01 2.44 -1.22
N ALA A 38 -7.90 3.10 -0.88
CA ALA A 38 -7.76 3.88 0.36
C ALA A 38 -7.04 5.24 0.17
N PRO A 39 -7.29 6.00 -0.92
CA PRO A 39 -6.55 7.23 -1.18
C PRO A 39 -6.73 8.23 -0.04
N LYS A 40 -5.62 8.71 0.53
CA LYS A 40 -5.64 9.59 1.71
C LYS A 40 -6.34 10.92 1.46
N GLU A 41 -6.32 11.40 0.22
CA GLU A 41 -6.95 12.65 -0.20
C GLU A 41 -8.42 12.50 -0.60
N ASP A 42 -9.01 11.30 -0.60
CA ASP A 42 -10.45 11.16 -0.85
C ASP A 42 -11.24 11.58 0.41
N PRO A 43 -11.95 12.72 0.36
CA PRO A 43 -12.65 13.22 1.53
C PRO A 43 -13.83 12.33 1.94
N PHE A 44 -14.43 11.57 1.02
CA PHE A 44 -15.69 10.85 1.27
C PHE A 44 -15.51 9.58 2.12
N ILE A 45 -14.29 9.04 2.14
CA ILE A 45 -13.89 7.86 2.92
C ILE A 45 -13.05 8.22 4.17
N ARG A 46 -12.60 9.47 4.29
CA ARG A 46 -11.75 9.92 5.40
C ARG A 46 -12.35 11.06 6.22
N ASN A 47 -12.42 12.28 5.68
CA ASN A 47 -12.71 13.48 6.48
C ASN A 47 -14.18 13.96 6.47
N ASN A 48 -14.93 13.61 5.43
CA ASN A 48 -16.25 14.15 5.13
C ASN A 48 -17.27 13.03 4.89
N PHE A 49 -17.49 12.18 5.90
CA PHE A 49 -18.49 11.09 5.83
C PHE A 49 -19.89 11.59 5.48
N ASP A 50 -20.16 12.84 5.86
CA ASP A 50 -21.40 13.58 5.67
C ASP A 50 -21.73 13.85 4.21
N LEU A 51 -20.70 13.93 3.37
CA LEU A 51 -20.87 14.24 1.97
C LEU A 51 -21.13 12.95 1.18
N THR A 52 -22.06 13.07 0.25
CA THR A 52 -22.33 12.05 -0.76
C THR A 52 -21.62 12.47 -2.05
N PRO A 53 -20.78 11.62 -2.64
CA PRO A 53 -20.18 11.90 -3.94
C PRO A 53 -21.25 12.11 -5.02
N SER A 54 -20.89 12.74 -6.13
CA SER A 54 -21.82 12.87 -7.26
C SER A 54 -22.26 11.50 -7.79
N GLU A 55 -23.43 11.41 -8.41
CA GLU A 55 -23.90 10.16 -9.03
C GLU A 55 -22.91 9.63 -10.07
N SER A 56 -22.26 10.52 -10.83
CA SER A 56 -21.21 10.15 -11.79
C SER A 56 -20.06 9.42 -11.09
N TRP A 57 -19.55 9.99 -9.99
CA TRP A 57 -18.47 9.38 -9.22
C TRP A 57 -18.89 8.03 -8.61
N GLN A 58 -20.11 7.95 -8.06
CA GLN A 58 -20.64 6.71 -7.50
C GLN A 58 -20.74 5.61 -8.57
N ASN A 59 -21.21 5.96 -9.76
CA ASN A 59 -21.26 5.03 -10.89
C ASN A 59 -19.87 4.59 -11.33
N GLU A 60 -18.88 5.49 -11.35
CA GLU A 60 -17.49 5.12 -11.66
C GLU A 60 -16.91 4.14 -10.64
N LEU A 61 -17.09 4.38 -9.33
CA LEU A 61 -16.63 3.44 -8.30
C LEU A 61 -17.32 2.07 -8.43
N LYS A 62 -18.64 2.07 -8.63
CA LYS A 62 -19.41 0.84 -8.84
C LYS A 62 -18.94 0.06 -10.06
N ASN A 63 -18.72 0.74 -11.18
CA ASN A 63 -18.23 0.13 -12.42
C ASN A 63 -16.80 -0.39 -12.24
N PHE A 64 -15.94 0.34 -11.52
CA PHE A 64 -14.58 -0.10 -11.22
C PHE A 64 -14.56 -1.39 -10.38
N ILE A 65 -15.37 -1.46 -9.31
CA ILE A 65 -15.50 -2.67 -8.49
C ILE A 65 -16.00 -3.85 -9.33
N ALA A 66 -17.01 -3.61 -10.18
CA ALA A 66 -17.55 -4.66 -11.05
C ALA A 66 -16.55 -5.16 -12.10
N GLU A 67 -15.79 -4.25 -12.71
CA GLU A 67 -14.79 -4.59 -13.72
C GLU A 67 -13.59 -5.33 -13.12
N ALA A 68 -13.12 -4.93 -11.93
CA ALA A 68 -12.07 -5.66 -11.23
C ALA A 68 -12.45 -7.12 -10.95
N ARG A 69 -13.72 -7.36 -10.58
CA ARG A 69 -14.24 -8.73 -10.40
C ARG A 69 -14.24 -9.56 -11.67
N ASN A 70 -14.41 -8.94 -12.85
CA ASN A 70 -14.29 -9.66 -14.12
C ASN A 70 -12.87 -10.20 -14.37
N TYR A 71 -11.87 -9.67 -13.65
CA TYR A 71 -10.48 -10.14 -13.64
C TYR A 71 -10.11 -10.95 -12.40
N ASP A 72 -11.10 -11.43 -11.62
CA ASP A 72 -10.89 -12.13 -10.35
C ASP A 72 -10.10 -11.30 -9.31
N ILE A 73 -10.23 -9.96 -9.38
CA ILE A 73 -9.63 -9.02 -8.43
C ILE A 73 -10.72 -8.48 -7.50
N ASP A 74 -10.57 -8.75 -6.20
CA ASP A 74 -11.40 -8.15 -5.17
C ASP A 74 -10.99 -6.70 -4.92
N VAL A 75 -11.97 -5.79 -4.89
CA VAL A 75 -11.76 -4.39 -4.51
C VAL A 75 -12.28 -4.16 -3.10
N GLY A 76 -11.37 -3.85 -2.18
CA GLY A 76 -11.70 -3.35 -0.86
C GLY A 76 -11.73 -1.82 -0.80
N VAL A 77 -12.49 -1.26 0.13
CA VAL A 77 -12.51 0.19 0.40
C VAL A 77 -12.00 0.46 1.82
N GLY A 78 -11.01 1.35 1.94
CA GLY A 78 -10.52 1.87 3.20
C GLY A 78 -11.43 2.97 3.74
N LEU A 79 -11.81 2.90 5.01
CA LEU A 79 -12.71 3.84 5.68
C LEU A 79 -12.09 4.28 7.00
N THR A 80 -12.02 5.60 7.27
CA THR A 80 -11.39 6.14 8.49
C THR A 80 -12.40 6.84 9.41
N PRO A 81 -13.16 6.10 10.24
CA PRO A 81 -14.18 6.67 11.11
C PRO A 81 -13.59 7.17 12.45
N TYR A 82 -12.89 8.32 12.44
CA TYR A 82 -12.17 8.81 13.63
C TYR A 82 -12.86 9.94 14.42
N LYS A 83 -13.84 10.63 13.82
CA LYS A 83 -14.56 11.74 14.47
C LYS A 83 -15.89 11.29 15.06
N GLU A 84 -16.37 11.97 16.09
CA GLU A 84 -17.70 11.74 16.67
C GLU A 84 -18.84 11.87 15.65
N GLU A 85 -18.71 12.76 14.66
CA GLU A 85 -19.68 12.88 13.56
C GLU A 85 -19.70 11.65 12.64
N HIS A 86 -18.55 11.00 12.42
CA HIS A 86 -18.45 9.77 11.63
C HIS A 86 -19.20 8.63 12.30
N ILE A 87 -19.08 8.51 13.63
CA ILE A 87 -19.73 7.45 14.42
C ILE A 87 -21.25 7.45 14.19
N ARG A 88 -21.88 8.64 14.16
CA ARG A 88 -23.34 8.77 13.96
C ARG A 88 -23.83 8.37 12.56
N LYS A 89 -22.94 8.32 11.58
CA LYS A 89 -23.24 8.04 10.17
C LYS A 89 -22.56 6.78 9.66
N PHE A 90 -21.89 6.06 10.56
CA PHE A 90 -21.00 4.96 10.22
C PHE A 90 -21.73 3.85 9.46
N GLU A 91 -22.87 3.39 9.97
CA GLU A 91 -23.70 2.36 9.33
C GLU A 91 -24.19 2.82 7.95
N LYS A 92 -24.75 4.03 7.84
CA LYS A 92 -25.20 4.60 6.56
C LYS A 92 -24.06 4.71 5.53
N LYS A 93 -22.85 5.02 5.98
CA LYS A 93 -21.67 5.08 5.12
C LYS A 93 -21.30 3.69 4.62
N ILE A 94 -21.30 2.68 5.49
CA ILE A 94 -21.11 1.27 5.09
C ILE A 94 -22.18 0.84 4.08
N GLU A 95 -23.47 1.05 4.39
CA GLU A 95 -24.58 0.75 3.48
C GLU A 95 -24.37 1.37 2.09
N SER A 96 -23.92 2.64 2.04
CA SER A 96 -23.66 3.31 0.78
C SER A 96 -22.56 2.61 -0.04
N LEU A 97 -21.49 2.13 0.60
CA LEU A 97 -20.41 1.40 -0.07
C LEU A 97 -20.89 0.01 -0.52
N VAL A 98 -21.69 -0.68 0.28
CA VAL A 98 -22.29 -1.97 -0.06
C VAL A 98 -23.20 -1.85 -1.28
N ILE A 99 -24.01 -0.79 -1.38
CA ILE A 99 -24.87 -0.51 -2.55
C ILE A 99 -24.04 -0.29 -3.83
N LEU A 100 -22.84 0.30 -3.71
CA LEU A 100 -21.89 0.42 -4.82
C LEU A 100 -21.19 -0.91 -5.16
N GLY A 101 -21.49 -1.97 -4.41
CA GLY A 101 -21.01 -3.32 -4.64
C GLY A 101 -19.79 -3.69 -3.81
N CYS A 102 -19.36 -2.89 -2.83
CA CYS A 102 -18.24 -3.22 -1.96
C CYS A 102 -18.60 -4.39 -1.02
N ASN A 103 -17.74 -5.40 -0.93
CA ASN A 103 -17.88 -6.55 -0.02
C ASN A 103 -16.74 -6.67 1.01
N ASN A 104 -15.70 -5.83 0.87
CA ASN A 104 -14.53 -5.81 1.74
C ASN A 104 -14.26 -4.37 2.19
N ILE A 105 -14.35 -4.08 3.48
CA ILE A 105 -14.13 -2.74 4.03
C ILE A 105 -13.01 -2.81 5.07
N SER A 106 -11.96 -2.02 4.87
CA SER A 106 -10.89 -1.88 5.86
C SER A 106 -11.14 -0.66 6.73
N LEU A 107 -11.27 -0.83 8.05
CA LEU A 107 -11.33 0.29 8.99
C LEU A 107 -9.90 0.75 9.29
N LEU A 108 -9.55 1.92 8.79
CA LEU A 108 -8.19 2.44 8.79
C LEU A 108 -8.03 3.52 9.86
N PHE A 109 -7.26 3.23 10.91
CA PHE A 109 -6.99 4.17 12.01
C PHE A 109 -5.52 4.63 12.06
N ASP A 110 -4.80 4.51 10.95
CA ASP A 110 -3.46 5.04 10.71
C ASP A 110 -3.44 6.57 10.65
N ASP A 111 -2.31 7.17 11.05
CA ASP A 111 -2.03 8.61 10.98
C ASP A 111 -3.07 9.51 11.67
N LEU A 112 -3.63 9.05 12.80
CA LEU A 112 -4.51 9.85 13.64
C LEU A 112 -3.71 10.55 14.75
N GLU A 113 -3.97 11.84 14.96
CA GLU A 113 -3.41 12.58 16.10
C GLU A 113 -4.03 12.15 17.43
N ILE A 114 -5.33 11.83 17.41
CA ILE A 114 -6.09 11.39 18.58
C ILE A 114 -6.70 10.03 18.24
N PHE A 115 -6.35 9.01 19.02
CA PHE A 115 -6.80 7.65 18.83
C PHE A 115 -7.16 6.98 20.17
N ASP A 116 -8.16 6.09 20.11
CA ASP A 116 -8.67 5.35 21.26
C ASP A 116 -9.11 3.96 20.79
N LEU A 117 -8.39 2.92 21.24
CA LEU A 117 -8.68 1.55 20.84
C LEU A 117 -10.09 1.10 21.23
N ASP A 118 -10.65 1.51 22.37
CA ASP A 118 -11.98 1.03 22.77
C ASP A 118 -13.05 1.55 21.81
N LYS A 119 -12.93 2.80 21.35
CA LYS A 119 -13.81 3.37 20.33
C LYS A 119 -13.64 2.66 18.98
N GLN A 120 -12.40 2.38 18.60
CA GLN A 120 -12.08 1.70 17.35
C GLN A 120 -12.62 0.25 17.34
N LEU A 121 -12.44 -0.50 18.42
CA LEU A 121 -12.98 -1.85 18.57
C LEU A 121 -14.51 -1.86 18.68
N TYR A 122 -15.11 -0.84 19.30
CA TYR A 122 -16.55 -0.67 19.29
C TYR A 122 -17.08 -0.53 17.85
N LEU A 123 -16.48 0.32 17.03
CA LEU A 123 -16.86 0.48 15.62
C LEU A 123 -16.62 -0.80 14.81
N TYR A 124 -15.49 -1.47 15.03
CA TYR A 124 -15.18 -2.74 14.37
C TYR A 124 -16.21 -3.83 14.71
N GLY A 125 -16.56 -3.97 15.99
CA GLY A 125 -17.59 -4.90 16.45
C GLY A 125 -18.99 -4.54 15.95
N LEU A 126 -19.33 -3.25 15.92
CA LEU A 126 -20.59 -2.76 15.36
C LEU A 126 -20.69 -3.10 13.86
N ALA A 127 -19.62 -2.84 13.09
CA ALA A 127 -19.56 -3.15 11.66
C ALA A 127 -19.80 -4.65 11.39
N LYS A 128 -19.05 -5.53 12.06
CA LYS A 128 -19.20 -6.99 11.92
C LYS A 128 -20.60 -7.47 12.35
N LYS A 129 -21.24 -6.81 13.31
CA LYS A 129 -22.57 -7.17 13.83
C LYS A 129 -23.69 -6.78 12.87
N GLU A 130 -23.66 -5.56 12.34
CA GLU A 130 -24.74 -5.02 11.50
C GLU A 130 -24.60 -5.43 10.03
N PHE A 131 -23.39 -5.78 9.57
CA PHE A 131 -23.09 -6.18 8.19
C PHE A 131 -22.33 -7.52 8.13
N PRO A 132 -22.93 -8.65 8.57
CA PRO A 132 -22.24 -9.94 8.70
C PRO A 132 -21.78 -10.55 7.37
N GLU A 133 -22.32 -10.10 6.23
CA GLU A 133 -21.92 -10.50 4.88
C GLU A 133 -20.69 -9.76 4.33
N ILE A 134 -20.24 -8.71 5.03
CA ILE A 134 -19.11 -7.87 4.63
C ILE A 134 -17.86 -8.30 5.40
N THR A 135 -16.74 -8.43 4.68
CA THR A 135 -15.43 -8.66 5.31
C THR A 135 -14.90 -7.35 5.85
N PHE A 136 -14.52 -7.34 7.14
CA PHE A 136 -13.91 -6.17 7.77
C PHE A 136 -12.47 -6.44 8.22
N ASP A 137 -11.55 -5.60 7.73
CA ASP A 137 -10.15 -5.56 8.17
C ASP A 137 -9.90 -4.35 9.07
N PHE A 138 -8.84 -4.40 9.88
CA PHE A 138 -8.53 -3.35 10.86
C PHE A 138 -7.08 -2.85 10.71
N CYS A 139 -6.86 -1.57 10.44
CA CYS A 139 -5.52 -0.97 10.58
C CYS A 139 -5.45 -0.26 11.93
N PRO A 140 -4.63 -0.75 12.90
CA PRO A 140 -4.46 -0.09 14.19
C PRO A 140 -3.77 1.27 14.03
N SER A 141 -3.91 2.14 15.04
CA SER A 141 -3.16 3.41 15.08
C SER A 141 -1.67 3.21 15.35
N VAL A 142 -1.29 2.09 15.96
CA VAL A 142 0.09 1.61 16.08
C VAL A 142 0.23 0.38 15.19
N TYR A 143 0.78 0.57 13.99
CA TYR A 143 0.80 -0.42 12.91
C TYR A 143 2.21 -0.90 12.52
N CYS A 144 3.24 -0.55 13.29
CA CYS A 144 4.60 -1.09 13.18
C CYS A 144 5.37 -0.98 14.49
N ASN A 145 6.51 -1.69 14.58
CA ASN A 145 7.34 -1.71 15.79
C ASN A 145 7.84 -0.31 16.20
N GLU A 146 8.30 0.51 15.25
CA GLU A 146 8.83 1.85 15.58
C GLU A 146 7.80 2.78 16.22
N LEU A 147 6.51 2.58 15.95
CA LEU A 147 5.45 3.39 16.56
C LEU A 147 5.20 3.00 18.02
N ILE A 148 5.48 1.75 18.43
CA ILE A 148 5.32 1.29 19.81
C ILE A 148 6.21 2.11 20.75
N GLU A 149 7.39 2.51 20.28
CA GLU A 149 8.40 3.23 21.06
C GLU A 149 8.33 4.76 20.91
N LYS A 150 7.34 5.27 20.15
CA LYS A 150 7.22 6.70 19.83
C LYS A 150 6.94 7.56 21.07
N ASP A 151 5.99 7.14 21.90
CA ASP A 151 5.66 7.77 23.18
C ASP A 151 4.80 6.83 24.06
N LEU A 152 4.47 7.27 25.27
CA LEU A 152 3.67 6.50 26.22
C LEU A 152 2.26 6.19 25.69
N GLN A 153 1.65 7.10 24.93
CA GLN A 153 0.29 6.91 24.41
C GLN A 153 0.26 5.78 23.37
N HIS A 154 1.25 5.72 22.47
CA HIS A 154 1.36 4.63 21.49
C HIS A 154 1.66 3.30 22.18
N ASN A 155 2.53 3.30 23.19
CA ASN A 155 2.83 2.10 23.96
C ASN A 155 1.58 1.54 24.68
N GLU A 156 0.87 2.38 25.44
CA GLU A 156 -0.35 1.99 26.15
C GLU A 156 -1.46 1.53 25.20
N TYR A 157 -1.60 2.19 24.04
CA TYR A 157 -2.53 1.75 22.99
C TYR A 157 -2.18 0.35 22.49
N PHE A 158 -0.91 0.08 22.21
CA PHE A 158 -0.47 -1.19 21.66
C PHE A 158 -0.60 -2.33 22.67
N GLU A 159 -0.27 -2.10 23.95
CA GLU A 159 -0.51 -3.10 25.01
C GLU A 159 -1.98 -3.48 25.09
N LYS A 160 -2.87 -2.48 25.00
CA LYS A 160 -4.31 -2.69 24.99
C LYS A 160 -4.77 -3.43 23.72
N PHE A 161 -4.12 -3.18 22.58
CA PHE A 161 -4.38 -3.88 21.31
C PHE A 161 -4.09 -5.36 21.43
N LEU A 162 -2.92 -5.73 21.96
CA LEU A 162 -2.57 -7.14 22.22
C LEU A 162 -3.57 -7.84 23.16
N GLN A 163 -4.11 -7.12 24.15
CA GLN A 163 -5.03 -7.68 25.14
C GLN A 163 -6.47 -7.82 24.64
N LYS A 164 -6.93 -6.91 23.77
CA LYS A 164 -8.36 -6.76 23.45
C LYS A 164 -8.73 -7.07 22.00
N PHE A 165 -7.77 -7.07 21.07
CA PHE A 165 -8.08 -7.32 19.67
C PHE A 165 -8.66 -8.74 19.51
N PRO A 166 -9.79 -8.91 18.80
CA PRO A 166 -10.46 -10.20 18.71
C PRO A 166 -9.59 -11.21 17.94
N SER A 167 -9.52 -12.45 18.43
CA SER A 167 -8.67 -13.50 17.86
C SER A 167 -9.05 -13.89 16.43
N ASP A 168 -10.30 -13.64 16.02
CA ASP A 168 -10.81 -13.86 14.66
C ASP A 168 -10.71 -12.62 13.76
N GLY A 169 -10.19 -11.49 14.27
CA GLY A 169 -10.01 -10.27 13.49
C GLY A 169 -8.79 -10.32 12.58
N THR A 170 -8.87 -9.67 11.43
CA THR A 170 -7.75 -9.41 10.52
C THR A 170 -7.20 -8.00 10.75
N PHE A 171 -5.88 -7.85 10.72
CA PHE A 171 -5.24 -6.57 11.00
C PHE A 171 -4.06 -6.26 10.09
N TYR A 172 -3.88 -4.98 9.77
CA TYR A 172 -2.74 -4.51 8.98
C TYR A 172 -1.48 -4.32 9.83
N TRP A 173 -0.33 -4.60 9.23
CA TRP A 173 0.97 -4.40 9.83
C TRP A 173 2.01 -4.02 8.77
N THR A 174 2.82 -2.99 9.03
CA THR A 174 3.88 -2.53 8.10
C THR A 174 5.27 -3.05 8.48
N GLY A 175 5.35 -3.92 9.50
CA GLY A 175 6.58 -4.56 9.95
C GLY A 175 7.33 -3.75 11.00
N ASN A 176 8.66 -3.70 10.87
CA ASN A 176 9.52 -3.03 11.85
C ASN A 176 9.37 -1.51 11.84
N LYS A 177 9.07 -0.93 10.68
CA LYS A 177 8.93 0.51 10.47
C LYS A 177 7.70 0.82 9.61
N VAL A 178 7.34 2.11 9.50
CA VAL A 178 6.37 2.59 8.52
C VAL A 178 6.84 2.19 7.12
N ILE A 179 8.13 2.45 6.80
CA ILE A 179 8.81 1.97 5.59
C ILE A 179 9.87 0.95 6.00
N SER A 180 9.51 -0.34 5.97
CA SER A 180 10.39 -1.44 6.35
C SER A 180 11.35 -1.82 5.21
N THR A 181 12.66 -1.85 5.49
CA THR A 181 13.69 -2.37 4.57
C THR A 181 14.07 -3.83 4.87
N ASN A 182 13.39 -4.47 5.81
CA ASN A 182 13.51 -5.88 6.13
C ASN A 182 12.18 -6.42 6.69
N PHE A 183 11.59 -7.39 6.01
CA PHE A 183 10.48 -8.22 6.47
C PHE A 183 10.98 -9.64 6.72
N SER A 184 10.95 -10.06 7.98
CA SER A 184 11.38 -11.36 8.48
C SER A 184 10.57 -11.71 9.73
N GLU A 185 10.83 -12.86 10.36
CA GLU A 185 10.17 -13.25 11.61
C GLU A 185 10.23 -12.14 12.69
N GLU A 186 11.34 -11.39 12.76
CA GLU A 186 11.53 -10.26 13.69
C GLU A 186 10.46 -9.16 13.53
N SER A 187 9.81 -9.09 12.37
CA SER A 187 8.74 -8.13 12.10
C SER A 187 7.49 -8.38 12.94
N GLU A 188 7.36 -9.57 13.54
CA GLU A 188 6.23 -9.99 14.37
C GLU A 188 6.58 -10.16 15.85
N ASP A 189 7.83 -9.93 16.27
CA ASP A 189 8.30 -10.19 17.64
C ASP A 189 7.46 -9.51 18.74
N LYS A 190 6.81 -8.39 18.40
CA LYS A 190 5.95 -7.62 19.32
C LYS A 190 4.48 -8.04 19.28
N LEU A 191 4.05 -8.83 18.30
CA LEU A 191 2.65 -9.24 18.08
C LEU A 191 2.27 -10.50 18.87
N VAL A 192 2.84 -10.69 20.05
CA VAL A 192 2.65 -11.90 20.87
C VAL A 192 1.17 -12.13 21.18
N GLY A 193 0.66 -13.31 20.82
CA GLY A 193 -0.73 -13.70 21.06
C GLY A 193 -1.70 -13.34 19.93
N LEU A 194 -1.27 -12.57 18.93
CA LEU A 194 -2.04 -12.34 17.71
C LEU A 194 -1.78 -13.46 16.71
N ASN A 195 -2.79 -13.76 15.88
CA ASN A 195 -2.68 -14.81 14.87
C ASN A 195 -1.99 -14.27 13.60
N SER A 196 -0.79 -14.79 13.30
CA SER A 196 -0.03 -14.44 12.10
C SER A 196 -0.82 -14.72 10.80
N ASP A 197 -1.69 -15.74 10.79
CA ASP A 197 -2.55 -16.06 9.64
C ASP A 197 -3.57 -14.96 9.30
N HIS A 198 -3.88 -14.09 10.26
CA HIS A 198 -4.83 -13.00 10.13
C HIS A 198 -4.16 -11.64 9.88
N MET A 199 -2.83 -11.62 9.82
CA MET A 199 -2.07 -10.40 9.54
C MET A 199 -2.10 -10.08 8.04
N LEU A 200 -2.31 -8.81 7.74
CA LEU A 200 -2.32 -8.23 6.41
C LEU A 200 -1.07 -7.36 6.27
N LEU A 201 -0.04 -7.85 5.58
CA LEU A 201 1.16 -7.06 5.39
C LEU A 201 0.87 -5.88 4.45
N TRP A 202 1.09 -4.67 4.95
CA TRP A 202 1.04 -3.42 4.20
C TRP A 202 2.47 -2.94 3.98
N ASP A 203 2.99 -3.14 2.78
CA ASP A 203 4.36 -2.81 2.45
C ASP A 203 4.48 -1.42 1.81
N ASN A 204 5.09 -0.49 2.54
CA ASN A 204 5.37 0.87 2.06
C ASN A 204 6.75 1.03 1.41
N TYR A 205 7.48 -0.05 1.15
CA TYR A 205 8.87 0.00 0.66
C TYR A 205 9.05 0.95 -0.54
N PHE A 206 8.10 0.95 -1.48
CA PHE A 206 8.17 1.73 -2.73
C PHE A 206 7.59 3.15 -2.62
N THR A 207 6.92 3.52 -1.54
CA THR A 207 6.19 4.79 -1.47
C THR A 207 7.12 6.00 -1.55
N ILE A 208 6.57 7.11 -2.05
CA ILE A 208 7.33 8.35 -2.31
C ILE A 208 6.65 9.60 -1.73
N ASP A 209 5.54 9.43 -1.04
CA ASP A 209 4.72 10.50 -0.50
C ASP A 209 5.42 11.28 0.63
N SER A 210 6.40 10.66 1.30
CA SER A 210 7.34 11.35 2.20
C SER A 210 8.38 12.24 1.47
N CYS A 211 8.23 12.42 0.15
CA CYS A 211 9.14 13.18 -0.72
C CYS A 211 10.62 12.76 -0.59
N PRO A 212 10.95 11.46 -0.76
CA PRO A 212 12.33 11.02 -0.61
C PRO A 212 13.22 11.60 -1.71
N LYS A 213 14.50 11.80 -1.42
CA LYS A 213 15.47 12.23 -2.46
C LYS A 213 15.68 11.16 -3.53
N LYS A 214 15.42 9.89 -3.21
CA LYS A 214 15.66 8.70 -4.03
C LYS A 214 14.49 7.74 -3.86
N ILE A 215 14.00 7.16 -4.94
CA ILE A 215 13.02 6.06 -4.86
C ILE A 215 13.70 4.78 -4.40
N ASN A 216 12.98 3.96 -3.65
CA ASN A 216 13.43 2.62 -3.32
C ASN A 216 12.98 1.65 -4.41
N LEU A 217 13.91 0.89 -4.97
CA LEU A 217 13.58 -0.13 -5.97
C LEU A 217 14.60 -1.26 -5.93
N THR A 218 14.10 -2.47 -5.65
CA THR A 218 14.84 -3.74 -5.76
C THR A 218 13.88 -4.81 -6.25
N ASN A 219 14.39 -6.00 -6.57
CA ASN A 219 13.58 -7.19 -6.79
C ASN A 219 13.13 -7.82 -5.46
N PHE A 220 12.42 -7.04 -4.64
CA PHE A 220 11.95 -7.42 -3.29
C PHE A 220 13.06 -7.94 -2.37
N LYS A 221 14.25 -7.32 -2.41
CA LYS A 221 15.39 -7.72 -1.57
C LYS A 221 15.13 -7.53 -0.07
N HIS A 222 14.22 -6.63 0.28
CA HIS A 222 13.81 -6.37 1.66
C HIS A 222 12.90 -7.47 2.24
N LEU A 223 12.54 -8.49 1.47
CA LEU A 223 11.72 -9.61 1.92
C LEU A 223 12.57 -10.85 2.19
N ASP A 224 12.46 -11.42 3.39
CA ASP A 224 12.80 -12.83 3.61
C ASP A 224 11.75 -13.69 2.90
N LYS A 225 12.20 -14.46 1.90
CA LYS A 225 11.32 -15.27 1.04
C LYS A 225 10.63 -16.39 1.81
N ASN A 226 11.26 -16.96 2.83
CA ASN A 226 10.64 -18.02 3.63
C ASN A 226 9.53 -17.42 4.49
N TYR A 227 9.82 -16.32 5.17
CA TYR A 227 8.85 -15.61 5.98
C TYR A 227 7.63 -15.19 5.15
N ILE A 228 7.82 -14.59 3.97
CA ILE A 228 6.72 -14.15 3.12
C ILE A 228 5.94 -15.31 2.52
N ALA A 229 6.60 -16.44 2.19
CA ALA A 229 5.91 -17.63 1.68
C ALA A 229 4.87 -18.19 2.66
N GLU A 230 5.10 -18.04 3.97
CA GLU A 230 4.19 -18.46 5.03
C GLU A 230 3.00 -17.52 5.23
N LYS A 231 3.03 -16.29 4.69
CA LYS A 231 1.94 -15.33 4.89
C LYS A 231 0.74 -15.62 4.00
N ASN A 232 -0.45 -15.31 4.54
CA ASN A 232 -1.70 -15.36 3.80
C ASN A 232 -1.92 -14.10 2.96
N CYS A 233 -1.49 -12.94 3.43
CA CYS A 233 -1.78 -11.66 2.80
C CYS A 233 -0.53 -10.77 2.68
N TYR A 234 -0.28 -10.24 1.48
CA TYR A 234 0.80 -9.29 1.23
C TYR A 234 0.38 -8.26 0.20
N PHE A 235 0.48 -6.99 0.56
CA PHE A 235 0.04 -5.90 -0.28
C PHE A 235 1.11 -4.82 -0.40
N VAL A 236 1.32 -4.32 -1.61
CA VAL A 236 2.25 -3.22 -1.88
C VAL A 236 1.48 -1.91 -1.94
N ASN A 237 1.87 -0.94 -1.13
CA ASN A 237 1.36 0.42 -1.24
C ASN A 237 2.04 1.14 -2.41
N MET A 238 1.21 1.68 -3.31
CA MET A 238 1.68 2.23 -4.57
C MET A 238 2.31 3.62 -4.42
N THR A 239 2.95 4.10 -5.48
CA THR A 239 3.72 5.35 -5.48
C THR A 239 2.90 6.57 -5.91
N GLY A 240 1.81 6.37 -6.65
CA GLY A 240 1.07 7.44 -7.33
C GLY A 240 1.65 7.80 -8.71
N MET A 241 2.75 7.17 -9.12
CA MET A 241 3.40 7.33 -10.42
C MET A 241 3.03 6.16 -11.33
N MET A 242 2.02 6.37 -12.18
CA MET A 242 1.36 5.32 -12.98
C MET A 242 2.30 4.31 -13.66
N ARG A 243 3.38 4.76 -14.31
CA ARG A 243 4.30 3.86 -15.03
C ARG A 243 5.20 3.08 -14.09
N THR A 244 5.64 3.72 -13.01
CA THR A 244 6.36 3.08 -11.91
C THR A 244 5.48 2.03 -11.22
N ASP A 245 4.20 2.34 -11.03
CA ASP A 245 3.24 1.45 -10.39
C ASP A 245 2.93 0.22 -11.25
N GLN A 246 2.86 0.36 -12.57
CA GLN A 246 2.79 -0.78 -13.50
C GLN A 246 4.04 -1.67 -13.43
N LEU A 247 5.23 -1.08 -13.34
CA LEU A 247 6.47 -1.82 -13.12
C LEU A 247 6.43 -2.58 -11.77
N ILE A 248 5.98 -1.95 -10.68
CA ILE A 248 5.87 -2.59 -9.37
C ILE A 248 4.87 -3.75 -9.40
N ILE A 249 3.75 -3.61 -10.10
CA ILE A 249 2.78 -4.71 -10.30
C ILE A 249 3.46 -5.88 -11.01
N ALA A 250 4.24 -5.64 -12.06
CA ALA A 250 4.96 -6.70 -12.76
C ALA A 250 6.03 -7.37 -11.88
N LEU A 251 6.76 -6.59 -11.07
CA LEU A 251 7.69 -7.14 -10.08
C LEU A 251 6.95 -7.99 -9.05
N LEU A 252 5.81 -7.53 -8.55
CA LEU A 252 5.01 -8.24 -7.54
C LEU A 252 4.44 -9.55 -8.11
N ALA A 253 4.00 -9.54 -9.38
CA ALA A 253 3.62 -10.76 -10.08
C ALA A 253 4.80 -11.73 -10.19
N ASN A 254 5.98 -11.23 -10.56
CA ASN A 254 7.18 -12.05 -10.69
C ASN A 254 7.72 -12.57 -9.35
N LEU A 255 7.48 -11.88 -8.23
CA LEU A 255 7.80 -12.40 -6.89
C LEU A 255 7.10 -13.75 -6.65
N LYS A 256 5.92 -13.93 -7.24
CA LYS A 256 5.10 -15.12 -7.08
C LYS A 256 5.48 -16.24 -8.06
N THR A 257 5.82 -15.91 -9.31
CA THR A 257 6.12 -16.91 -10.34
C THR A 257 7.61 -17.21 -10.48
N GLY A 258 8.47 -16.20 -10.36
CA GLY A 258 9.91 -16.30 -10.57
C GLY A 258 10.30 -16.53 -12.03
N ASP A 259 9.44 -16.17 -12.99
CA ASP A 259 9.62 -16.51 -14.40
C ASP A 259 10.65 -15.64 -15.12
N LYS A 260 10.88 -14.41 -14.62
CA LYS A 260 11.75 -13.42 -15.26
C LYS A 260 12.82 -12.90 -14.33
N GLU A 261 13.96 -12.57 -14.93
CA GLU A 261 15.01 -11.83 -14.25
C GLU A 261 14.60 -10.37 -14.02
N PHE A 262 15.18 -9.73 -13.00
CA PHE A 262 14.82 -8.36 -12.63
C PHE A 262 15.05 -7.38 -13.79
N GLU A 263 16.19 -7.49 -14.45
CA GLU A 263 16.60 -6.67 -15.58
C GLU A 263 15.65 -6.81 -16.78
N GLU A 264 15.10 -7.99 -17.02
CA GLU A 264 14.13 -8.23 -18.09
C GLU A 264 12.84 -7.44 -17.84
N ILE A 265 12.31 -7.50 -16.63
CA ILE A 265 11.08 -6.76 -16.25
C ILE A 265 11.31 -5.25 -16.37
N LEU A 266 12.47 -4.77 -15.94
CA LEU A 266 12.85 -3.36 -16.06
C LEU A 266 12.87 -2.92 -17.53
N LEU A 267 13.47 -3.71 -18.42
CA LEU A 267 13.50 -3.43 -19.86
C LEU A 267 12.10 -3.39 -20.48
N GLU A 268 11.23 -4.35 -20.13
CA GLU A 268 9.86 -4.41 -20.63
C GLU A 268 9.03 -3.18 -20.24
N HIS A 269 9.32 -2.59 -19.08
CA HIS A 269 8.67 -1.36 -18.60
C HIS A 269 9.40 -0.08 -19.07
N GLY A 270 10.31 -0.24 -20.03
CA GLY A 270 10.92 0.85 -20.77
C GLY A 270 12.08 1.54 -20.04
N LEU A 271 12.69 0.89 -19.04
CA LEU A 271 13.95 1.37 -18.48
C LEU A 271 15.09 1.25 -19.51
N ASN A 272 15.96 2.24 -19.50
CA ASN A 272 17.13 2.27 -20.35
C ASN A 272 18.21 1.25 -19.87
N GLU A 273 18.78 0.48 -20.79
CA GLU A 273 19.82 -0.53 -20.51
C GLU A 273 21.01 0.02 -19.70
N ASP A 274 21.47 1.24 -20.02
CA ASP A 274 22.56 1.89 -19.30
C ASP A 274 22.19 2.27 -17.87
N LEU A 275 20.92 2.61 -17.63
CA LEU A 275 20.38 2.85 -16.29
C LEU A 275 20.23 1.54 -15.51
N ILE A 276 19.84 0.46 -16.16
CA ILE A 276 19.70 -0.86 -15.52
C ILE A 276 21.03 -1.32 -14.93
N ASN A 277 22.14 -1.07 -15.63
CA ASN A 277 23.50 -1.30 -15.10
C ASN A 277 23.82 -0.50 -13.81
N MET A 278 23.02 0.53 -13.50
CA MET A 278 23.14 1.39 -12.33
C MET A 278 21.94 1.25 -11.38
N ILE A 279 21.04 0.26 -11.59
CA ILE A 279 19.77 0.16 -10.84
C ILE A 279 20.01 -0.11 -9.36
N TYR A 280 21.14 -0.73 -9.00
CA TYR A 280 21.56 -0.96 -7.62
C TYR A 280 21.65 0.33 -6.80
N LEU A 281 21.76 1.50 -7.44
CA LEU A 281 21.73 2.80 -6.76
C LEU A 281 20.39 3.07 -6.07
N PHE A 282 19.29 2.48 -6.55
CA PHE A 282 17.95 2.62 -5.97
C PHE A 282 17.68 1.65 -4.81
N ASP A 283 18.60 0.74 -4.49
CA ASP A 283 18.56 -0.04 -3.25
C ASP A 283 18.81 0.92 -2.05
N PRO A 284 17.93 1.00 -1.05
CA PRO A 284 18.13 1.84 0.12
C PRO A 284 19.41 1.52 0.90
N ASP A 285 19.90 0.29 0.86
CA ASP A 285 21.15 -0.13 1.51
C ASP A 285 22.41 0.33 0.74
N THR A 286 22.25 0.74 -0.52
CA THR A 286 23.36 1.25 -1.32
C THR A 286 23.69 2.69 -0.95
N ARG A 287 24.89 2.89 -0.42
CA ARG A 287 25.49 4.23 -0.29
C ARG A 287 25.81 4.79 -1.68
N VAL A 288 25.15 5.89 -2.03
CA VAL A 288 25.41 6.57 -3.30
C VAL A 288 26.71 7.37 -3.20
N ASN A 289 27.72 6.94 -3.94
CA ASN A 289 28.99 7.63 -4.11
C ASN A 289 29.42 7.54 -5.57
N LEU A 290 29.03 8.54 -6.36
CA LEU A 290 29.23 8.53 -7.81
C LEU A 290 30.51 9.25 -8.20
N SER A 291 31.33 8.61 -9.03
CA SER A 291 32.44 9.28 -9.69
C SER A 291 31.94 10.32 -10.69
N GLU A 292 32.78 11.27 -11.11
CA GLU A 292 32.42 12.21 -12.19
C GLU A 292 32.06 11.50 -13.49
N LYS A 293 32.63 10.31 -13.73
CA LYS A 293 32.27 9.46 -14.86
C LYS A 293 30.84 8.93 -14.74
N ASP A 294 30.44 8.46 -13.55
CA ASP A 294 29.09 7.93 -13.31
C ASP A 294 28.04 9.04 -13.34
N LYS A 295 28.37 10.23 -12.80
CA LYS A 295 27.52 11.42 -12.92
C LYS A 295 27.31 11.82 -14.37
N LYS A 296 28.37 11.79 -15.18
CA LYS A 296 28.27 12.02 -16.63
C LYS A 296 27.41 10.96 -17.30
N LYS A 297 27.56 9.68 -16.93
CA LYS A 297 26.71 8.60 -17.46
C LYS A 297 25.23 8.84 -17.14
N LEU A 298 24.88 9.16 -15.89
CA LEU A 298 23.51 9.51 -15.51
C LEU A 298 22.99 10.73 -16.28
N HIS A 299 23.83 11.76 -16.47
CA HIS A 299 23.48 12.90 -17.30
C HIS A 299 23.14 12.45 -18.73
N ASP A 300 24.01 11.69 -19.39
CA ASP A 300 23.80 11.25 -20.75
C ASP A 300 22.52 10.39 -20.88
N ILE A 301 22.26 9.49 -19.93
CA ILE A 301 21.00 8.72 -19.84
C ILE A 301 19.79 9.66 -19.77
N MET A 302 19.80 10.63 -18.86
CA MET A 302 18.67 11.55 -18.68
C MET A 302 18.35 12.35 -19.95
N TYR A 303 19.33 12.62 -20.80
CA TYR A 303 19.15 13.39 -22.03
C TYR A 303 18.79 12.53 -23.25
N THR A 304 19.17 11.25 -23.26
CA THR A 304 19.00 10.37 -24.42
C THR A 304 17.85 9.37 -24.27
N TRP A 305 17.46 9.02 -23.04
CA TRP A 305 16.31 8.15 -22.78
C TRP A 305 15.02 8.95 -22.93
N PHE A 306 14.04 8.44 -23.70
CA PHE A 306 12.72 9.07 -23.85
C PHE A 306 11.64 8.03 -23.60
N HIS A 307 11.12 8.01 -22.37
CA HIS A 307 10.04 7.11 -21.97
C HIS A 307 9.18 7.79 -20.90
N PRO A 308 7.85 7.54 -20.84
CA PRO A 308 6.99 8.10 -19.79
C PRO A 308 7.50 7.84 -18.36
N ILE A 309 8.06 6.66 -18.07
CA ILE A 309 8.62 6.36 -16.74
C ILE A 309 9.83 7.25 -16.39
N LYS A 310 10.61 7.70 -17.38
CA LYS A 310 11.69 8.67 -17.14
C LYS A 310 11.13 9.98 -16.63
N ASN A 311 9.96 10.42 -17.09
CA ASN A 311 9.38 11.68 -16.66
C ASN A 311 9.00 11.64 -15.17
N GLU A 312 8.49 10.49 -14.71
CA GLU A 312 8.25 10.21 -13.29
C GLU A 312 9.58 10.18 -12.51
N TRP A 313 10.61 9.55 -13.08
CA TRP A 313 11.89 9.34 -12.39
C TRP A 313 12.86 10.51 -12.47
N TYR A 314 12.59 11.50 -13.33
CA TYR A 314 13.52 12.59 -13.63
C TYR A 314 14.00 13.35 -12.39
N PRO A 315 13.15 13.72 -11.41
CA PRO A 315 13.61 14.37 -10.18
C PRO A 315 14.59 13.51 -9.39
N TYR A 316 14.35 12.20 -9.30
CA TYR A 316 15.19 11.27 -8.55
C TYR A 316 16.51 10.99 -9.26
N LEU A 317 16.51 10.86 -10.59
CA LEU A 317 17.73 10.77 -11.39
C LEU A 317 18.58 12.04 -11.26
N HIS A 318 17.92 13.20 -11.24
CA HIS A 318 18.60 14.47 -11.00
C HIS A 318 19.24 14.53 -9.61
N ASN A 319 18.52 14.07 -8.58
CA ASN A 319 19.05 13.98 -7.21
C ASN A 319 20.24 13.01 -7.14
N LEU A 320 20.13 11.81 -7.73
CA LEU A 320 21.22 10.82 -7.80
C LEU A 320 22.47 11.39 -8.46
N LYS A 321 22.33 12.08 -9.59
CA LYS A 321 23.46 12.71 -10.29
C LYS A 321 24.17 13.75 -9.41
N ASN A 322 23.43 14.45 -8.57
CA ASN A 322 23.95 15.51 -7.69
C ASN A 322 24.04 15.05 -6.22
N TRP A 323 24.15 13.74 -5.98
CA TRP A 323 24.12 13.19 -4.63
C TRP A 323 25.32 13.69 -3.81
N GLY A 324 25.02 14.29 -2.66
CA GLY A 324 25.96 14.95 -1.77
C GLY A 324 25.31 15.21 -0.41
#